data_AF-A0A0A8Y0U8-F1
#
_entry.id   AF-A0A0A8Y0U8-F1
#
_cell.length_a   1.000
_cell.length_b   1.000
_cell.length_c   1.000
_cell.angle_alpha   90.00
_cell.angle_beta   90.00
_cell.angle_gamma   90.00
#
_symmetry.space_group_name_H-M   'P 1'
#
loop_
_entity.id
_entity.type
_entity.pdbx_description
1 polymer ?
#
loop_
_entity_poly.entity_id
_entity_poly.type
_entity_poly.pdbx_seq_one_letter_code
_entity_poly.pdbx_strand_id
1 'polypeptide(L)' 'MVFSGCMPDESTYIILVEGLAYEGFLYEAKELLGNLCSRGVLDKSLIEEESHYS' A
#
# COMPACT_ATOMS: atom_id res chain seq x y z
N MET A 1 6.72 2.52 -16.37
CA MET A 1 5.39 2.90 -15.85
C MET A 1 5.30 4.40 -15.66
N VAL A 2 5.71 4.99 -14.53
CA VAL A 2 5.50 6.43 -14.27
C VAL A 2 6.24 7.32 -15.28
N PHE A 3 7.54 7.06 -15.52
CA PHE A 3 8.32 7.83 -16.50
C PHE A 3 7.81 7.69 -17.94
N SER A 4 7.11 6.60 -18.25
CA SER A 4 6.49 6.36 -19.55
C SER A 4 5.05 6.86 -19.63
N GLY A 5 4.55 7.60 -18.63
CA GLY A 5 3.18 8.12 -18.58
C GLY A 5 2.10 7.08 -18.22
N CYS A 6 2.48 5.85 -17.87
CA CYS A 6 1.56 4.84 -17.35
C CYS A 6 1.46 4.95 -15.83
N MET A 7 0.31 5.42 -15.36
CA MET A 7 0.01 5.47 -13.94
C MET A 7 -0.24 4.06 -13.40
N PRO A 8 0.40 3.67 -12.28
CA PRO A 8 0.03 2.46 -11.55
C PRO A 8 -1.42 2.55 -11.09
N ASP A 9 -2.10 1.41 -11.08
CA ASP A 9 -3.45 1.25 -10.54
C ASP A 9 -3.41 0.76 -9.08
N GLU A 10 -4.60 0.60 -8.50
CA GLU A 10 -4.79 0.13 -7.13
C GLU A 10 -4.06 -1.19 -6.86
N SER A 11 -4.20 -2.16 -7.76
CA SER A 11 -3.57 -3.48 -7.63
C SER A 11 -2.05 -3.38 -7.58
N THR A 12 -1.45 -2.52 -8.41
CA THR A 12 0.01 -2.30 -8.38
C THR A 12 0.46 -1.77 -7.02
N TYR A 13 -0.29 -0.84 -6.44
CA TYR A 13 0.05 -0.25 -5.14
C TYR A 13 -0.18 -1.22 -3.98
N ILE A 14 -1.24 -2.03 -4.03
CA ILE A 14 -1.50 -3.08 -3.03
C ILE A 14 -0.32 -4.06 -2.99
N ILE A 15 0.10 -4.56 -4.15
CA ILE A 15 1.26 -5.49 -4.25
C ILE A 15 2.53 -4.86 -3.66
N LEU A 16 2.75 -3.57 -3.88
CA LEU A 16 3.93 -2.88 -3.33
C LEU A 16 3.87 -2.75 -1.80
N VAL A 17 2.70 -2.41 -1.25
CA VAL A 17 2.49 -2.31 0.20
C VAL A 17 2.65 -3.68 0.85
N GLU A 18 2.04 -4.72 0.29
CA GLU A 18 2.16 -6.11 0.77
C GLU A 18 3.60 -6.61 0.70
N GLY A 19 4.30 -6.35 -0.41
CA GLY A 19 5.70 -6.71 -0.58
C GLY A 19 6.62 -6.06 0.46
N LEU A 20 6.41 -4.77 0.76
CA LEU A 20 7.14 -4.08 1.83
C LEU A 20 6.87 -4.70 3.20
N ALA A 21 5.59 -4.99 3.50
CA ALA A 21 5.21 -5.59 4.78
C ALA A 21 5.79 -7.01 4.94
N TYR A 22 5.74 -7.81 3.88
CA TYR A 22 6.28 -9.17 3.85
C TYR A 22 7.80 -9.20 4.10
N GLU A 23 8.53 -8.24 3.55
CA GLU A 23 9.98 -8.09 3.76
C GLU A 23 10.33 -7.44 5.13
N GLY A 24 9.33 -7.10 5.95
CA GLY A 24 9.52 -6.52 7.29
C GLY A 24 9.65 -5.00 7.33
N PHE A 25 9.50 -4.31 6.19
CA PHE A 25 9.49 -2.84 6.09
C PHE A 25 8.12 -2.26 6.47
N LEU A 26 7.68 -2.55 7.69
CA LEU A 26 6.33 -2.22 8.16
C LEU A 26 6.08 -0.71 8.24
N TYR A 27 7.13 0.08 8.55
CA TYR A 27 7.00 1.54 8.62
C TYR A 27 6.75 2.13 7.23
N GLU A 28 7.55 1.74 6.25
CA GLU A 28 7.45 2.17 4.86
C GLU A 28 6.15 1.70 4.23
N ALA A 29 5.73 0.46 4.50
CA ALA A 29 4.44 -0.06 4.05
C ALA A 29 3.28 0.80 4.58
N LYS A 30 3.30 1.13 5.87
CA LYS A 30 2.27 1.94 6.53
C LYS A 30 2.27 3.39 6.04
N GLU A 31 3.45 3.98 5.86
CA GLU A 31 3.59 5.34 5.32
C GLU A 31 3.06 5.41 3.89
N LEU A 32 3.46 4.47 3.03
CA LEU A 32 3.00 4.37 1.65
C LEU A 32 1.47 4.22 1.61
N LEU A 33 0.91 3.32 2.41
CA LEU A 33 -0.53 3.14 2.52
C LEU A 33 -1.24 4.44 2.94
N GLY A 34 -0.75 5.11 3.99
CA GLY A 34 -1.32 6.38 4.45
C GLY A 34 -1.31 7.45 3.36
N ASN A 35 -0.23 7.54 2.60
CA ASN A 35 -0.11 8.46 1.46
C ASN A 35 -1.08 8.11 0.32
N LEU A 36 -1.30 6.82 0.03
CA LEU A 36 -2.23 6.39 -1.00
C LEU A 36 -3.69 6.63 -0.60
N CYS A 37 -4.05 6.34 0.65
CA CYS A 37 -5.39 6.61 1.17
C CYS A 37 -5.70 8.11 1.24
N SER A 38 -4.76 8.94 1.68
CA SER A 38 -4.96 10.40 1.73
C SER A 38 -5.14 11.03 0.35
N ARG A 39 -4.60 10.39 -0.70
CA ARG A 39 -4.78 10.78 -2.11
C ARG A 39 -6.02 10.16 -2.75
N GLY A 40 -6.78 9.33 -2.03
CA GLY A 40 -7.94 8.62 -2.55
C GLY A 40 -7.60 7.54 -3.59
N VAL A 41 -6.35 7.04 -3.60
CA VAL A 41 -5.91 5.99 -4.52
C VAL A 41 -6.28 4.61 -3.99
N LEU A 42 -6.27 4.41 -2.66
CA LEU A 42 -6.70 3.16 -2.03
C LEU A 42 -7.72 3.44 -0.93
N ASP A 43 -8.71 2.56 -0.83
CA ASP A 43 -9.61 2.53 0.32
C ASP A 43 -8.98 1.70 1.45
N LYS A 44 -9.05 2.21 2.68
CA LYS A 44 -8.48 1.53 3.85
C LYS A 44 -9.13 0.16 4.11
N SER A 45 -10.35 -0.06 3.64
CA SER A 45 -11.04 -1.35 3.76
C SER A 45 -10.44 -2.46 2.91
N LEU A 46 -9.62 -2.13 1.91
CA LEU A 46 -8.97 -3.13 1.05
C LEU A 46 -7.78 -3.80 1.73
N ILE A 47 -7.32 -3.27 2.86
CA ILE A 47 -6.16 -3.80 3.58
C ILE A 47 -6.63 -4.16 4.97
N GLU A 48 -6.77 -5.47 5.20
CA GLU A 48 -7.15 -6.00 6.49
C GLU A 48 -6.05 -5.63 7.51
N GLU A 49 -6.37 -4.77 8.46
CA GLU A 49 -5.55 -4.64 9.66
C GLU A 49 -5.67 -5.95 10.42
N GLU A 50 -4.73 -6.89 10.24
CA GLU A 50 -4.54 -7.97 11.21
C GLU A 50 -3.94 -7.38 12.49
N SER A 51 -4.76 -6.63 13.21
CA SER A 51 -4.53 -6.26 14.60
C SER A 51 -4.98 -7.41 15.49
N HIS A 52 -4.33 -8.57 15.40
CA HIS A 52 -4.52 -9.63 16.39
C HIS A 52 -3.20 -10.29 16.78
N TYR A 53 -2.29 -9.48 17.33
CA TYR A 53 -1.29 -10.01 18.25
C TYR A 53 -1.83 -9.86 19.67
N SER A 54 -2.49 -10.92 20.15
CA SER A 54 -2.75 -11.17 21.58
C SER A 54 -1.93 -12.37 22.01
#